data_AF-A0A847KL98-F1
#
_entry.id   AF-A0A847KL98-F1
#
_cell.length_a   1.000
_cell.length_b   1.000
_cell.length_c   1.000
_cell.angle_alpha   90.00
_cell.angle_beta   90.00
_cell.angle_gamma   90.00
#
_symmetry.space_group_name_H-M   'P 1'
#
loop_
_entity.id
_entity.type
_entity.pdbx_description
1 polymer ?
#
loop_
_entity_poly.entity_id
_entity_poly.type
_entity_poly.pdbx_seq_one_letter_code
_entity_poly.pdbx_strand_id
1 'polypeptide(L)'
;KAISAEHGRILRRIGAHHVVYPEADAGQRVAHMVSGRMLDYIEMDEGFTIVKMRPPRETHGFTVGESDIRRKYGITVIGVKPPGEPFEYATEATRINADDLLIVSGDSSLLERFAMRP
;
A
#
# COMPACT_ATOMS: atom_id res chain seq x y z
N LYS A 1 2.19 13.81 -2.77
CA LYS A 1 3.51 13.86 -3.48
C LYS A 1 3.83 12.53 -4.16
N ALA A 2 4.17 12.50 -5.45
CA ALA A 2 4.74 11.30 -6.06
C ALA A 2 6.27 11.27 -5.88
N ILE A 3 6.80 10.42 -4.99
CA ILE A 3 8.26 10.41 -4.70
C ILE A 3 9.08 9.71 -5.82
N SER A 4 8.42 9.06 -6.77
CA SER A 4 9.06 8.37 -7.91
C SER A 4 8.16 8.35 -9.15
N ALA A 5 8.71 8.04 -10.32
CA ALA A 5 7.95 7.86 -11.56
C ALA A 5 6.90 6.73 -11.47
N GLU A 6 7.17 5.69 -10.67
CA GLU A 6 6.23 4.61 -10.38
C GLU A 6 5.06 5.09 -9.51
N HIS A 7 5.33 5.92 -8.50
CA HIS A 7 4.29 6.56 -7.68
C HIS A 7 3.35 7.41 -8.55
N GLY A 8 3.89 8.14 -9.52
CA GLY A 8 3.10 8.91 -10.49
C GLY A 8 2.24 8.03 -11.40
N ARG A 9 2.69 6.82 -11.76
CA ARG A 9 1.91 5.86 -12.56
C ARG A 9 0.73 5.27 -11.78
N ILE A 10 0.94 4.87 -10.53
CA ILE A 10 -0.12 4.38 -9.64
C ILE A 10 -1.16 5.49 -9.42
N LEU A 11 -0.73 6.69 -9.04
CA LEU A 11 -1.60 7.85 -8.80
C LEU A 11 -2.48 8.22 -10.01
N ARG A 12 -1.90 8.23 -11.23
CA ARG A 12 -2.67 8.49 -12.46
C ARG A 12 -3.68 7.38 -12.76
N ARG A 13 -3.30 6.11 -12.52
CA ARG A 13 -4.16 4.95 -12.75
C ARG A 13 -5.37 4.92 -11.82
N ILE A 14 -5.22 5.32 -10.56
CA ILE A 14 -6.33 5.45 -9.59
C ILE A 14 -7.17 6.74 -9.77
N GLY A 15 -6.94 7.54 -10.82
CA GLY A 15 -7.76 8.71 -11.12
C GLY A 15 -7.41 10.00 -10.37
N ALA A 16 -6.19 10.14 -9.84
CA ALA A 16 -5.74 11.41 -9.27
C ALA A 16 -5.43 12.44 -10.40
N HIS A 17 -6.38 13.34 -10.66
CA HIS A 17 -6.30 14.34 -11.73
C HIS A 17 -5.35 15.52 -11.42
N HIS A 18 -4.91 15.67 -10.17
CA HIS A 18 -3.95 16.69 -9.76
C HIS A 18 -2.97 16.12 -8.72
N VAL A 19 -1.70 15.94 -9.11
CA VAL A 19 -0.64 15.49 -8.19
C VAL A 19 0.16 16.71 -7.74
N VAL A 20 -0.12 17.21 -6.54
CA VAL A 20 0.59 18.35 -5.95
C VAL A 20 1.85 17.88 -5.21
N TYR A 21 2.90 18.71 -5.31
CA TYR A 21 4.18 18.53 -4.64
C TYR A 21 4.43 19.75 -3.74
N PRO A 22 4.29 19.66 -2.40
CA PRO A 22 4.70 20.71 -1.48
C PRO A 22 6.13 20.42 -1.00
N GLU A 23 7.16 21.01 -1.63
CA GLU A 23 8.48 21.16 -1.01
C GLU A 23 8.37 21.93 0.32
N ALA A 24 9.11 21.46 1.36
CA ALA A 24 9.05 21.90 2.76
C ALA A 24 7.63 21.78 3.41
N ASP A 25 7.39 20.96 4.42
CA ASP A 25 8.31 20.50 5.47
C ASP A 25 8.58 18.99 5.49
N ALA A 26 9.86 18.61 5.42
CA ALA A 26 10.32 17.24 5.72
C ALA A 26 10.46 17.00 7.25
N GLY A 27 9.75 17.77 8.08
CA GLY A 27 10.19 18.13 9.42
C GLY A 27 9.85 17.19 10.57
N GLN A 28 9.05 16.12 10.36
CA GLN A 28 8.61 15.28 11.51
C GLN A 28 8.55 13.76 11.29
N ARG A 29 7.98 13.22 10.19
CA ARG A 29 7.77 11.76 10.02
C ARG A 29 7.77 11.35 8.53
N VAL A 30 8.58 10.41 8.01
CA VAL A 30 9.87 9.84 8.43
C VAL A 30 9.90 8.74 9.52
N ALA A 31 9.03 8.76 10.54
CA ALA A 31 9.36 8.14 11.83
C ALA A 31 9.42 6.59 11.87
N HIS A 32 8.69 5.88 11.00
CA HIS A 32 8.64 4.41 11.07
C HIS A 32 8.63 3.70 9.70
N MET A 33 9.83 3.43 9.19
CA MET A 33 10.07 2.23 8.39
C MET A 33 9.89 0.98 9.28
N VAL A 34 8.65 0.59 9.58
CA VAL A 34 8.39 -0.59 10.41
C VAL A 34 8.92 -1.85 9.75
N SER A 35 9.92 -2.47 10.38
CA SER A 35 10.37 -3.84 10.12
C SER A 35 10.82 -4.16 8.67
N GLY A 36 11.11 -3.16 7.84
CA GLY A 36 11.57 -3.37 6.45
C GLY A 36 10.53 -3.98 5.50
N ARG A 37 9.25 -4.04 5.89
CA ARG A 37 8.16 -4.59 5.07
C ARG A 37 7.42 -3.53 4.26
N MET A 38 7.32 -2.30 4.77
CA MET A 38 6.88 -1.14 4.00
C MET A 38 8.04 -0.62 3.15
N LEU A 39 7.81 -0.47 1.84
CA LEU A 39 8.84 -0.16 0.85
C LEU A 39 8.74 1.28 0.33
N ASP A 40 7.52 1.80 0.18
CA ASP A 40 7.23 3.18 -0.18
C ASP A 40 5.90 3.61 0.44
N TYR A 41 5.70 4.91 0.64
CA TYR A 41 4.43 5.49 1.07
C TYR A 41 4.15 6.82 0.37
N ILE A 42 2.86 7.19 0.32
CA ILE A 42 2.37 8.48 -0.15
C ILE A 42 1.21 8.90 0.76
N GLU A 43 1.44 9.92 1.58
CA GLU A 43 0.40 10.63 2.31
C GLU A 43 -0.41 11.49 1.32
N MET A 44 -1.74 11.43 1.39
CA MET A 44 -2.65 12.19 0.53
C MET A 44 -3.37 13.30 1.30
N ASP A 45 -3.80 12.99 2.53
CA ASP A 45 -4.51 13.87 3.44
C ASP A 45 -4.34 13.35 4.88
N GLU A 46 -4.75 14.14 5.88
CA GLU A 46 -4.67 13.73 7.29
C GLU A 46 -5.47 12.44 7.54
N GLY A 47 -4.80 11.39 8.05
CA GLY A 47 -5.40 10.09 8.28
C GLY A 47 -5.59 9.22 7.03
N PHE A 48 -5.12 9.62 5.84
CA PHE A 48 -5.16 8.78 4.64
C PHE A 48 -3.81 8.70 3.90
N THR A 49 -3.21 7.52 3.95
CA THR A 49 -1.94 7.18 3.30
C THR A 49 -2.09 5.96 2.41
N ILE A 50 -1.32 5.93 1.31
CA ILE A 50 -1.14 4.74 0.45
C ILE A 50 0.27 4.19 0.68
N VAL A 51 0.40 2.88 0.90
CA VAL A 51 1.68 2.18 1.13
C VAL A 51 1.87 1.07 0.11
N LYS A 52 3.10 0.92 -0.38
CA LYS A 52 3.58 -0.27 -1.08
C LYS A 52 4.36 -1.13 -0.08
N MET A 53 3.96 -2.38 0.12
CA MET A 53 4.58 -3.28 1.10
C MET A 53 4.64 -4.73 0.60
N ARG A 54 5.46 -5.55 1.26
CA ARG A 54 5.37 -7.01 1.15
C ARG A 54 4.15 -7.52 1.94
N PRO A 55 3.39 -8.51 1.44
CA PRO A 55 2.27 -9.10 2.17
C PRO A 55 2.72 -9.81 3.45
N PRO A 56 1.99 -9.68 4.58
CA PRO A 56 2.14 -10.55 5.74
C PRO A 56 1.92 -12.02 5.36
N ARG A 57 2.64 -12.94 6.01
CA ARG A 57 2.58 -14.39 5.73
C ARG A 57 1.19 -14.97 5.93
N GLU A 58 0.41 -14.43 6.87
CA GLU A 58 -1.00 -14.80 7.07
C GLU A 58 -1.92 -14.55 5.85
N THR A 59 -1.50 -13.72 4.89
CA THR A 59 -2.23 -13.46 3.64
C THR A 59 -1.70 -14.29 2.45
N HIS A 60 -0.57 -15.00 2.62
CA HIS A 60 0.07 -15.73 1.52
C HIS A 60 -0.77 -16.92 1.08
N GLY A 61 -0.97 -17.05 -0.24
CA GLY A 61 -1.75 -18.12 -0.84
C GLY A 61 -3.26 -17.87 -0.81
N PHE A 62 -3.76 -16.87 -0.08
CA PHE A 62 -5.17 -16.51 -0.03
C PHE A 62 -5.53 -15.43 -1.07
N THR A 63 -6.79 -15.37 -1.44
CA THR A 63 -7.35 -14.23 -2.18
C THR A 63 -7.60 -13.04 -1.26
N VAL A 64 -7.80 -11.85 -1.83
CA VAL A 64 -8.16 -10.64 -1.07
C VAL A 64 -9.48 -10.85 -0.29
N GLY A 65 -10.45 -11.56 -0.89
CA GLY A 65 -11.72 -11.91 -0.25
C GLY A 65 -11.56 -12.87 0.94
N GLU A 66 -10.80 -13.96 0.78
CA GLU A 66 -10.50 -14.91 1.86
C GLU A 66 -9.66 -14.27 2.98
N SER A 67 -8.70 -13.41 2.60
CA SER A 67 -7.84 -12.70 3.54
C SER A 67 -8.63 -11.71 4.40
N ASP A 68 -9.73 -11.15 3.88
CA ASP A 68 -10.67 -10.31 4.62
C ASP A 68 -10.01 -9.08 5.29
N ILE A 69 -8.98 -8.55 4.62
CA ILE A 69 -8.06 -7.52 5.14
C ILE A 69 -8.84 -6.27 5.58
N ARG A 70 -9.83 -5.84 4.80
CA ARG A 70 -10.63 -4.64 5.10
C ARG A 70 -11.41 -4.74 6.40
N ARG A 71 -11.99 -5.90 6.70
CA ARG A 71 -12.77 -6.12 7.93
C ARG A 71 -11.88 -6.36 9.15
N LYS A 72 -10.77 -7.08 8.99
CA LYS A 72 -9.83 -7.40 10.07
C LYS A 72 -8.92 -6.24 10.48
N TYR A 73 -8.51 -5.41 9.51
CA TYR A 73 -7.45 -4.41 9.67
C TYR A 73 -7.87 -2.97 9.35
N GLY A 74 -9.05 -2.75 8.77
CA GLY A 74 -9.53 -1.39 8.46
C GLY A 74 -8.83 -0.70 7.29
N ILE A 75 -7.99 -1.42 6.54
CA ILE A 75 -7.27 -0.92 5.37
C ILE A 75 -7.81 -1.56 4.08
N THR A 76 -7.65 -0.90 2.94
CA THR A 76 -8.12 -1.40 1.64
C THR A 76 -6.94 -1.84 0.78
N VAL A 77 -7.00 -3.04 0.19
CA VAL A 77 -6.05 -3.44 -0.87
C VAL A 77 -6.52 -2.80 -2.17
N ILE A 78 -5.69 -1.97 -2.78
CA ILE A 78 -5.95 -1.34 -4.09
C ILE A 78 -5.55 -2.30 -5.22
N GLY A 79 -4.47 -3.05 -5.01
CA GLY A 79 -3.99 -4.01 -5.99
C GLY A 79 -2.70 -4.73 -5.60
N VAL A 80 -2.30 -5.65 -6.47
CA VAL A 80 -1.11 -6.47 -6.33
C VAL A 80 -0.16 -6.19 -7.51
N LYS A 81 1.14 -6.37 -7.26
CA LYS A 81 2.18 -6.24 -8.27
C LYS A 81 3.11 -7.45 -8.15
N PRO A 82 2.90 -8.50 -8.96
CA PRO A 82 3.78 -9.66 -8.97
C PRO A 82 5.19 -9.31 -9.47
N PRO A 83 6.21 -10.13 -9.19
CA PRO A 83 7.55 -9.97 -9.75
C PRO A 83 7.53 -9.97 -11.29
N GLY A 84 8.16 -8.98 -11.93
CA GLY A 84 8.23 -8.89 -13.40
C GLY A 84 6.94 -8.51 -14.15
N GLU A 85 5.76 -8.76 -13.59
CA GLU A 85 4.46 -8.58 -14.26
C GLU A 85 3.86 -7.16 -14.10
N PRO A 86 2.81 -6.78 -14.85
CA PRO A 86 2.08 -5.53 -14.61
C PRO A 86 1.43 -5.45 -13.21
N PHE A 87 1.02 -4.25 -12.80
CA PHE A 87 0.13 -4.07 -11.64
C PHE A 87 -1.30 -4.51 -11.98
N GLU A 88 -1.92 -5.29 -11.10
CA GLU A 88 -3.31 -5.74 -11.16
C GLU A 88 -4.15 -5.04 -10.07
N TYR A 89 -5.35 -4.58 -10.41
CA TYR A 89 -6.30 -4.07 -9.42
C TYR A 89 -6.91 -5.20 -8.60
N ALA A 90 -6.99 -5.02 -7.29
CA ALA A 90 -7.54 -6.03 -6.40
C ALA A 90 -9.03 -6.24 -6.64
N THR A 91 -9.39 -7.48 -6.93
CA THR A 91 -10.75 -8.02 -6.83
C THR A 91 -10.81 -8.98 -5.64
N GLU A 92 -12.00 -9.41 -5.22
CA GLU A 92 -12.13 -10.43 -4.18
C GLU A 92 -11.43 -11.75 -4.55
N ALA A 93 -11.29 -12.05 -5.85
CA ALA A 93 -10.64 -13.25 -6.38
C ALA A 93 -9.12 -13.11 -6.63
N THR A 94 -8.56 -11.89 -6.56
CA THR A 94 -7.12 -11.64 -6.75
C THR A 94 -6.32 -12.34 -5.65
N ARG A 95 -5.36 -13.19 -6.03
CA ARG A 95 -4.51 -13.97 -5.09
C ARG A 95 -3.33 -13.14 -4.61
N ILE A 96 -2.96 -13.31 -3.35
CA ILE A 96 -1.77 -12.70 -2.72
C ILE A 96 -0.71 -13.79 -2.54
N ASN A 97 0.44 -13.63 -3.19
CA ASN A 97 1.58 -14.55 -3.11
C ASN A 97 2.73 -13.94 -2.30
N ALA A 98 3.67 -14.77 -1.84
CA ALA A 98 4.73 -14.34 -0.92
C ALA A 98 5.69 -13.28 -1.50
N ASP A 99 5.91 -13.33 -2.82
CA ASP A 99 6.83 -12.44 -3.54
C ASP A 99 6.13 -11.23 -4.19
N ASP A 100 4.80 -11.12 -4.07
CA ASP A 100 4.05 -9.98 -4.57
C ASP A 100 4.34 -8.71 -3.75
N LEU A 101 4.08 -7.55 -4.35
CA LEU A 101 3.94 -6.30 -3.61
C LEU A 101 2.46 -5.92 -3.52
N LEU A 102 1.99 -5.67 -2.30
CA LEU A 102 0.66 -5.09 -2.06
C LEU A 102 0.73 -3.57 -2.14
N ILE A 103 -0.28 -2.98 -2.78
CA ILE A 103 -0.56 -1.55 -2.72
C ILE A 103 -1.83 -1.41 -1.88
N VAL A 104 -1.71 -0.81 -0.70
CA VAL A 104 -2.78 -0.70 0.32
C VAL A 104 -3.00 0.75 0.73
N SER A 105 -4.20 1.09 1.18
CA SER A 105 -4.54 2.42 1.69
C SER A 105 -5.38 2.40 2.97
N GLY A 106 -5.25 3.45 3.76
CA GLY A 106 -5.98 3.65 5.01
C GLY A 106 -5.24 4.57 5.96
N ASP A 107 -5.61 4.51 7.23
CA ASP A 107 -4.89 5.20 8.31
C ASP A 107 -3.49 4.61 8.50
N SER A 108 -2.50 5.48 8.70
CA SER A 108 -1.09 5.10 8.82
C SER A 108 -0.81 4.12 9.97
N SER A 109 -1.50 4.26 11.12
CA SER A 109 -1.33 3.36 12.27
C SER A 109 -1.90 1.96 11.99
N LEU A 110 -2.98 1.88 11.19
CA LEU A 110 -3.57 0.60 10.77
C LEU A 110 -2.68 -0.11 9.73
N LEU A 111 -2.09 0.66 8.81
CA LEU A 111 -1.11 0.16 7.83
C LEU A 111 0.15 -0.38 8.52
N GLU A 112 0.68 0.33 9.53
CA GLU A 112 1.79 -0.16 10.37
C GLU A 112 1.43 -1.45 11.11
N ARG A 113 0.26 -1.49 11.76
CA ARG A 113 -0.25 -2.68 12.48
C ARG A 113 -0.39 -3.89 11.56
N PHE A 114 -0.84 -3.67 10.32
CA PHE A 114 -0.92 -4.72 9.30
C PHE A 114 0.47 -5.20 8.85
N ALA A 115 1.42 -4.29 8.61
CA ALA A 115 2.80 -4.65 8.26
C ALA A 115 3.46 -5.58 9.31
N MET A 116 3.13 -5.37 10.60
CA MET A 116 3.59 -6.18 11.73
C MET A 116 2.84 -7.51 11.93
N ARG A 117 1.91 -7.94 11.05
CA ARG A 117 1.30 -9.28 11.13
C ARG A 117 2.30 -10.35 10.68
N PRO A 118 2.25 -11.59 11.21
CA PRO A 118 3.22 -12.63 10.85
C PRO A 118 3.30 -12.81 9.33
#